data_AF-A0A7V4H048-F1
#
_entry.id   AF-A0A7V4H048-F1
#
_cell.length_a   1.000
_cell.length_b   1.000
_cell.length_c   1.000
_cell.angle_alpha   90.00
_cell.angle_beta   90.00
_cell.angle_gamma   90.00
#
_symmetry.space_group_name_H-M   'P 1'
#
loop_
_entity.id
_entity.type
_entity.pdbx_description
1 polymer ?
#
loop_
_entity_poly.entity_id
_entity_poly.type
_entity_poly.pdbx_seq_one_letter_code
_entity_poly.pdbx_strand_id
1 'polypeptide(L)'
;MAFALNLRYYPATVIGMTKWTPPIWIWTILCAGAGFGLVPGARAFRPPAEAALPNFDKRREAGPKVQPADAARGAAAAQLRARVPGARIDWDDLLGTPRHIGSPHGFLTGPNAEGRSVPPAKARAFAPDDPHRAIKAFLDEHRPLFGHGPEVLGAARVQRDAVTRHNGLRTVAWQQQVDDIPVADAYLVGHITQKGELVSLSSQFLPGLDQAVQAGTPRRGADRARPVVKAAEAVARAAASVGEEVPAAEVLAYDIAPQGAEQRQRFTAGRLPDKANARLTWLPMDRNVLRLCWRVEVTRRQGGERYVVFVDAQTGEAWVRRCLTFYLSDASYRVYPGDSPTPLSPGHSFPSTNQPPEVPRVLLTLPALNTNASPIGWISDGYNETVGNNIHAHLDRDADNQPDLPRPRGTPFRVFDFPMDLTQDPTTYGDAAVVELFYWCNWMHDRLYELGFDEGSGNFQKDNFGRGGLGNDPVLADAQDGSGFNNANFTPTDDGDSPRIQMYLFDGPTPHRDGDFDTEVVLHEYAHGLTWRLVGGGYGLWDLQAYGLAEGWSDFYAIALLSEPDDDVDGIYCSGSYVSFGYRGLQENYYFGIRRYPYSTDQARSPLSYRDIDPKQISAYPGIPMSPIHRYDP
;
A
#
# COMPACT_ATOMS: atom_id res chain seq x y z
N MET A 1 21.14 -60.62 -18.59
CA MET A 1 20.68 -61.18 -17.30
C MET A 1 21.13 -60.21 -16.20
N ALA A 2 20.28 -59.89 -15.21
CA ALA A 2 20.56 -59.39 -13.85
C ALA A 2 21.89 -58.63 -13.56
N PHE A 3 21.89 -57.32 -13.23
CA PHE A 3 21.64 -56.62 -11.93
C PHE A 3 22.84 -56.57 -10.95
N ALA A 4 23.54 -55.42 -10.87
CA ALA A 4 24.68 -55.13 -9.98
C ALA A 4 25.06 -53.62 -9.90
N LEU A 5 25.86 -53.28 -8.86
CA LEU A 5 26.80 -52.14 -8.64
C LEU A 5 26.29 -50.79 -8.07
N ASN A 6 27.13 -49.93 -7.47
CA ASN A 6 28.20 -50.00 -6.43
C ASN A 6 28.69 -48.54 -6.19
N LEU A 7 29.41 -48.35 -5.07
CA LEU A 7 30.16 -47.17 -4.58
C LEU A 7 31.11 -46.43 -5.57
N ARG A 8 31.41 -45.13 -5.30
CA ARG A 8 32.73 -44.36 -5.33
C ARG A 8 32.49 -42.86 -5.64
N TYR A 9 33.06 -41.80 -5.03
CA TYR A 9 34.39 -41.33 -4.55
C TYR A 9 35.45 -40.99 -5.65
N TYR A 10 35.62 -39.65 -5.92
CA TYR A 10 36.77 -38.80 -6.35
C TYR A 10 37.70 -39.23 -7.54
N PRO A 11 38.61 -38.38 -8.11
CA PRO A 11 39.10 -37.02 -7.75
C PRO A 11 39.32 -36.01 -8.92
N ALA A 12 39.80 -34.82 -8.55
CA ALA A 12 40.48 -33.84 -9.40
C ALA A 12 41.78 -34.38 -10.03
N THR A 13 42.23 -33.77 -11.14
CA THR A 13 43.65 -33.79 -11.55
C THR A 13 44.09 -32.36 -11.94
N VAL A 14 45.19 -31.94 -11.32
CA VAL A 14 45.92 -30.67 -11.46
C VAL A 14 47.03 -30.86 -12.49
N ILE A 15 47.20 -29.94 -13.45
CA ILE A 15 48.47 -29.50 -14.07
C ILE A 15 48.14 -28.15 -14.75
N GLY A 16 48.85 -27.02 -14.66
CA GLY A 16 50.06 -26.60 -13.99
C GLY A 16 50.28 -25.13 -14.44
N MET A 17 50.72 -24.27 -13.51
CA MET A 17 51.08 -22.88 -13.76
C MET A 17 52.26 -22.78 -14.74
N THR A 18 52.31 -21.73 -15.57
CA THR A 18 53.41 -20.74 -15.52
C THR A 18 53.14 -19.49 -16.37
N LYS A 19 53.57 -18.36 -15.81
CA LYS A 19 53.56 -16.97 -16.29
C LYS A 19 54.31 -16.78 -17.61
N TRP A 20 54.06 -15.67 -18.33
CA TRP A 20 55.06 -14.71 -18.86
C TRP A 20 54.36 -13.65 -19.76
N THR A 21 54.65 -12.36 -19.55
CA THR A 21 54.23 -11.19 -20.35
C THR A 21 55.45 -10.60 -21.12
N PRO A 22 55.33 -9.52 -21.93
CA PRO A 22 55.23 -9.44 -23.40
C PRO A 22 56.52 -8.89 -24.11
N PRO A 23 56.53 -8.68 -25.44
CA PRO A 23 56.46 -7.31 -26.04
C PRO A 23 55.69 -7.24 -27.40
N ILE A 24 54.83 -6.24 -27.66
CA ILE A 24 55.07 -4.93 -28.32
C ILE A 24 55.23 -4.96 -29.88
N TRP A 25 54.15 -4.48 -30.55
CA TRP A 25 54.00 -3.74 -31.83
C TRP A 25 54.30 -4.41 -33.20
N ILE A 26 53.26 -4.48 -34.06
CA ILE A 26 53.22 -3.88 -35.41
C ILE A 26 51.74 -3.65 -35.79
N TRP A 27 51.46 -2.44 -36.27
CA TRP A 27 50.15 -1.96 -36.70
C TRP A 27 49.84 -2.34 -38.16
N THR A 28 48.53 -2.34 -38.43
CA THR A 28 47.83 -1.83 -39.63
C THR A 28 47.29 -2.83 -40.67
N ILE A 29 45.98 -2.69 -40.88
CA ILE A 29 45.17 -2.81 -42.10
C ILE A 29 44.18 -4.01 -42.16
N LEU A 30 42.91 -3.62 -42.37
CA LEU A 30 41.71 -4.37 -42.77
C LEU A 30 40.78 -4.90 -41.66
N CYS A 31 39.77 -4.08 -41.36
CA CYS A 31 38.33 -4.38 -41.45
C CYS A 31 37.52 -3.61 -40.39
N ALA A 32 37.40 -2.30 -40.60
CA ALA A 32 36.31 -1.52 -40.03
C ALA A 32 35.10 -1.63 -40.98
N GLY A 33 34.14 -2.48 -40.62
CA GLY A 33 32.89 -2.64 -41.36
C GLY A 33 32.10 -3.85 -40.89
N ALA A 34 30.89 -3.61 -40.38
CA ALA A 34 29.90 -4.57 -39.89
C ALA A 34 30.09 -5.09 -38.46
N GLY A 35 29.51 -4.36 -37.51
CA GLY A 35 29.35 -4.79 -36.12
C GLY A 35 28.31 -4.00 -35.33
N PHE A 36 27.27 -3.44 -35.98
CA PHE A 36 26.08 -2.99 -35.25
C PHE A 36 25.25 -4.21 -34.86
N GLY A 37 25.68 -4.89 -33.80
CA GLY A 37 24.85 -5.83 -33.07
C GLY A 37 23.80 -5.03 -32.30
N LEU A 38 22.60 -4.94 -32.86
CA LEU A 38 21.39 -4.55 -32.13
C LEU A 38 21.28 -5.47 -30.90
N VAL A 39 21.57 -4.93 -29.73
CA VAL A 39 21.02 -5.47 -28.48
C VAL A 39 19.51 -5.39 -28.67
N PRO A 40 18.75 -6.51 -28.59
CA PRO A 40 17.31 -6.41 -28.58
C PRO A 40 16.97 -5.66 -27.30
N GLY A 41 16.65 -4.38 -27.44
CA GLY A 41 16.19 -3.56 -26.34
C GLY A 41 15.09 -4.33 -25.63
N ALA A 42 15.28 -4.55 -24.33
CA ALA A 42 14.18 -4.97 -23.48
C ALA A 42 13.04 -4.00 -23.80
N ARG A 43 11.98 -4.51 -24.41
CA ARG A 43 10.77 -3.71 -24.65
C ARG A 43 10.18 -3.48 -23.28
N ALA A 44 10.61 -2.41 -22.63
CA ALA A 44 9.93 -1.85 -21.48
C ALA A 44 8.45 -1.74 -21.84
N PHE A 45 7.60 -2.11 -20.91
CA PHE A 45 6.16 -2.01 -21.02
C PHE A 45 5.81 -0.54 -21.21
N ARG A 46 5.68 -0.09 -22.46
CA ARG A 46 5.14 1.25 -22.73
C ARG A 46 3.64 1.16 -22.46
N PRO A 47 3.09 1.97 -21.54
CA PRO A 47 1.66 2.09 -21.43
C PRO A 47 1.09 2.50 -22.80
N PRO A 48 -0.09 2.00 -23.18
CA PRO A 48 -0.70 2.31 -24.45
C PRO A 48 -0.88 3.83 -24.61
N ALA A 49 -0.80 4.31 -25.86
CA ALA A 49 -0.94 5.74 -26.16
C ALA A 49 -2.32 6.31 -25.81
N GLU A 50 -3.30 5.44 -25.55
CA GLU A 50 -4.63 5.78 -25.10
C GLU A 50 -4.91 5.21 -23.72
N ALA A 51 -5.51 6.03 -22.87
CA ALA A 51 -5.89 5.60 -21.53
C ALA A 51 -6.92 4.45 -21.56
N ALA A 52 -6.88 3.63 -20.51
CA ALA A 52 -7.92 2.66 -20.24
C ALA A 52 -9.28 3.37 -20.12
N LEU A 53 -10.33 2.73 -20.64
CA LEU A 53 -11.70 3.19 -20.44
C LEU A 53 -12.07 3.10 -18.95
N PRO A 54 -12.81 4.09 -18.40
CA PRO A 54 -13.12 4.15 -16.97
C PRO A 54 -13.96 2.97 -16.50
N ASN A 55 -13.89 2.60 -15.23
CA ASN A 55 -14.83 1.62 -14.68
C ASN A 55 -16.23 2.22 -14.55
N PHE A 56 -17.26 1.38 -14.59
CA PHE A 56 -18.61 1.79 -14.17
C PHE A 56 -19.30 0.65 -13.41
N ASP A 57 -20.15 1.03 -12.47
CA ASP A 57 -21.03 0.12 -11.74
C ASP A 57 -22.38 0.81 -11.53
N LYS A 58 -23.32 0.57 -12.45
CA LYS A 58 -24.64 1.19 -12.43
C LYS A 58 -25.46 0.83 -11.19
N ARG A 59 -25.04 -0.19 -10.43
CA ARG A 59 -25.68 -0.54 -9.15
C ARG A 59 -25.42 0.50 -8.08
N ARG A 60 -24.31 1.24 -8.18
CA ARG A 60 -23.88 2.27 -7.21
C ARG A 60 -24.37 3.68 -7.55
N GLU A 61 -24.71 3.94 -8.81
CA GLU A 61 -25.20 5.25 -9.28
C GLU A 61 -26.60 5.62 -8.75
N ALA A 62 -27.37 4.65 -8.28
CA ALA A 62 -28.72 4.85 -7.73
C ALA A 62 -28.73 5.30 -6.25
N GLY A 63 -27.57 5.57 -5.64
CA GLY A 63 -27.40 5.83 -4.20
C GLY A 63 -27.49 4.56 -3.34
N PRO A 64 -27.12 4.63 -2.05
CA PRO A 64 -27.22 3.48 -1.15
C PRO A 64 -28.68 3.03 -1.01
N LYS A 65 -29.01 1.86 -1.57
CA LYS A 65 -30.34 1.22 -1.41
C LYS A 65 -30.48 0.45 -0.10
N VAL A 66 -29.41 0.37 0.69
CA VAL A 66 -29.39 -0.37 1.94
C VAL A 66 -30.02 0.50 3.03
N GLN A 67 -31.16 0.04 3.55
CA GLN A 67 -31.74 0.59 4.78
C GLN A 67 -30.69 0.50 5.91
N PRO A 68 -30.63 1.48 6.83
CA PRO A 68 -29.77 1.41 8.01
C PRO A 68 -29.86 0.02 8.65
N ALA A 69 -28.74 -0.46 9.21
CA ALA A 69 -28.66 -1.78 9.84
C ALA A 69 -29.93 -2.03 10.67
N ASP A 70 -30.72 -3.02 10.25
CA ASP A 70 -31.96 -3.39 10.94
C ASP A 70 -31.63 -3.56 12.43
N ALA A 71 -32.54 -3.19 13.34
CA ALA A 71 -32.27 -3.13 14.78
C ALA A 71 -31.63 -4.43 15.30
N ALA A 72 -32.00 -5.57 14.73
CA ALA A 72 -31.40 -6.87 14.99
C ALA A 72 -29.90 -6.97 14.62
N ARG A 73 -29.47 -6.40 13.48
CA ARG A 73 -28.05 -6.34 13.08
C ARG A 73 -27.25 -5.41 13.99
N GLY A 74 -27.82 -4.24 14.32
CA GLY A 74 -27.20 -3.30 15.27
C GLY A 74 -26.98 -3.96 16.63
N ALA A 75 -27.99 -4.66 17.14
CA ALA A 75 -27.90 -5.41 18.39
C ALA A 75 -26.87 -6.56 18.31
N ALA A 76 -26.82 -7.31 17.21
CA ALA A 76 -25.85 -8.39 17.03
C ALA A 76 -24.40 -7.87 16.94
N ALA A 77 -24.18 -6.74 16.27
CA ALA A 77 -22.89 -6.07 16.22
C ALA A 77 -22.45 -5.57 17.61
N ALA A 78 -23.38 -4.99 18.38
CA ALA A 78 -23.13 -4.57 19.76
C ALA A 78 -22.79 -5.77 20.66
N GLN A 79 -23.52 -6.88 20.51
CA GLN A 79 -23.25 -8.12 21.26
C GLN A 79 -21.87 -8.72 20.92
N LEU A 80 -21.48 -8.71 19.65
CA LEU A 80 -20.14 -9.14 19.24
C LEU A 80 -19.07 -8.27 19.92
N ARG A 81 -19.20 -6.94 19.87
CA ARG A 81 -18.25 -6.02 20.49
C ARG A 81 -18.22 -6.11 22.02
N ALA A 82 -19.34 -6.43 22.65
CA ALA A 82 -19.40 -6.66 24.09
C ALA A 82 -18.60 -7.91 24.52
N ARG A 83 -18.52 -8.94 23.67
CA ARG A 83 -17.75 -10.17 23.93
C ARG A 83 -16.32 -10.12 23.42
N VAL A 84 -16.08 -9.35 22.37
CA VAL A 84 -14.78 -9.13 21.76
C VAL A 84 -14.56 -7.62 21.68
N PRO A 85 -14.08 -7.00 22.78
CA PRO A 85 -13.76 -5.58 22.79
C PRO A 85 -12.80 -5.23 21.64
N GLY A 86 -13.11 -4.15 20.92
CA GLY A 86 -12.35 -3.73 19.73
C GLY A 86 -12.69 -4.49 18.43
N ALA A 87 -13.66 -5.41 18.42
CA ALA A 87 -14.08 -6.06 17.16
C ALA A 87 -14.55 -5.03 16.11
N ARG A 88 -13.88 -5.03 14.96
CA ARG A 88 -14.17 -4.18 13.81
C ARG A 88 -15.09 -4.94 12.84
N ILE A 89 -16.07 -4.23 12.28
CA ILE A 89 -17.02 -4.77 11.31
C ILE A 89 -17.11 -3.79 10.15
N ASP A 90 -16.58 -4.18 9.01
CA ASP A 90 -16.67 -3.43 7.77
C ASP A 90 -17.93 -3.87 7.03
N TRP A 91 -18.72 -2.93 6.53
CA TRP A 91 -20.00 -3.23 5.89
C TRP A 91 -19.88 -3.18 4.37
N ASP A 92 -20.64 -4.05 3.71
CA ASP A 92 -20.81 -3.97 2.27
C ASP A 92 -21.93 -2.99 1.91
N ASP A 93 -21.60 -1.92 1.19
CA ASP A 93 -22.56 -0.84 0.85
C ASP A 93 -23.71 -1.30 -0.05
N LEU A 94 -23.54 -2.40 -0.80
CA LEU A 94 -24.55 -2.92 -1.70
C LEU A 94 -25.49 -3.91 -0.99
N LEU A 95 -24.94 -4.73 -0.10
CA LEU A 95 -25.66 -5.84 0.53
C LEU A 95 -26.08 -5.53 1.97
N GLY A 96 -25.42 -4.60 2.64
CA GLY A 96 -25.59 -4.33 4.07
C GLY A 96 -25.20 -5.52 4.95
N THR A 97 -24.33 -6.41 4.45
CA THR A 97 -23.77 -7.54 5.19
C THR A 97 -22.35 -7.20 5.66
N PRO A 98 -21.81 -7.89 6.69
CA PRO A 98 -20.43 -7.70 7.09
C PRO A 98 -19.48 -8.15 5.99
N ARG A 99 -18.78 -7.20 5.36
CA ARG A 99 -17.72 -7.44 4.38
C ARG A 99 -16.52 -8.09 5.05
N HIS A 100 -16.15 -7.63 6.23
CA HIS A 100 -15.01 -8.13 7.00
C HIS A 100 -15.24 -7.95 8.49
N ILE A 101 -14.80 -8.93 9.27
CA ILE A 101 -14.84 -8.93 10.73
C ILE A 101 -13.49 -9.41 11.25
N GLY A 102 -12.89 -8.63 12.15
CA GLY A 102 -11.65 -8.94 12.83
C GLY A 102 -11.57 -8.23 14.18
N SER A 103 -10.47 -8.43 14.91
CA SER A 103 -10.18 -7.70 16.14
C SER A 103 -8.68 -7.37 16.21
N PRO A 104 -8.31 -6.14 16.58
CA PRO A 104 -6.91 -5.75 16.77
C PRO A 104 -6.32 -6.36 18.06
N HIS A 105 -7.16 -6.86 18.97
CA HIS A 105 -6.76 -7.38 20.28
C HIS A 105 -6.86 -8.92 20.36
N GLY A 106 -6.72 -9.59 19.20
CA GLY A 106 -6.62 -11.04 19.06
C GLY A 106 -7.74 -11.66 18.23
N PHE A 107 -7.94 -12.97 18.39
CA PHE A 107 -8.87 -13.74 17.56
C PHE A 107 -10.34 -13.58 17.96
N LEU A 108 -11.24 -13.79 17.00
CA LEU A 108 -12.69 -13.72 17.21
C LEU A 108 -13.18 -14.82 18.15
N THR A 109 -12.60 -16.02 18.11
CA THR A 109 -12.96 -17.15 18.98
C THR A 109 -11.77 -17.62 19.80
N GLY A 110 -12.04 -18.34 20.90
CA GLY A 110 -11.01 -19.06 21.64
C GLY A 110 -10.63 -20.41 21.00
N PRO A 111 -9.66 -21.13 21.58
CA PRO A 111 -9.23 -22.45 21.11
C PRO A 111 -10.40 -23.41 20.91
N ASN A 112 -10.35 -24.22 19.85
CA ASN A 112 -11.43 -25.11 19.42
C ASN A 112 -12.78 -24.40 19.20
N ALA A 113 -12.74 -23.11 18.85
CA ALA A 113 -13.88 -22.20 18.73
C ALA A 113 -14.65 -21.93 20.03
N GLU A 114 -14.15 -22.34 21.18
CA GLU A 114 -14.83 -22.17 22.47
C GLU A 114 -14.38 -20.87 23.16
N GLY A 115 -15.33 -19.96 23.39
CA GLY A 115 -15.10 -18.70 24.10
C GLY A 115 -14.96 -17.49 23.18
N ARG A 116 -14.82 -16.31 23.81
CA ARG A 116 -14.88 -14.98 23.18
C ARG A 116 -16.24 -14.74 22.50
N SER A 117 -16.29 -14.55 21.19
CA SER A 117 -17.53 -14.30 20.46
C SER A 117 -18.51 -15.48 20.51
N VAL A 118 -17.99 -16.71 20.58
CA VAL A 118 -18.77 -17.96 20.48
C VAL A 118 -18.88 -18.66 21.84
N PRO A 119 -20.10 -18.87 22.38
CA PRO A 119 -20.30 -19.65 23.60
C PRO A 119 -19.88 -21.12 23.41
N PRO A 120 -19.35 -21.81 24.44
CA PRO A 120 -18.95 -23.22 24.32
C PRO A 120 -20.07 -24.14 23.80
N ALA A 121 -21.33 -23.90 24.20
CA ALA A 121 -22.47 -24.67 23.73
C ALA A 121 -22.66 -24.59 22.20
N LYS A 122 -22.41 -23.42 21.60
CA LYS A 122 -22.51 -23.20 20.15
C LYS A 122 -21.37 -23.90 19.40
N ALA A 123 -20.15 -23.82 19.91
CA ALA A 123 -19.03 -24.53 19.33
C ALA A 123 -19.17 -26.06 19.43
N ARG A 124 -19.75 -26.58 20.52
CA ARG A 124 -19.97 -28.03 20.75
C ARG A 124 -21.12 -28.62 19.94
N ALA A 125 -21.91 -27.80 19.25
CA ALA A 125 -22.88 -28.26 18.27
C ALA A 125 -22.22 -28.85 17.00
N PHE A 126 -20.92 -28.58 16.80
CA PHE A 126 -20.12 -29.08 15.69
C PHE A 126 -19.07 -30.08 16.18
N ALA A 127 -18.76 -31.07 15.35
CA ALA A 127 -17.80 -32.12 15.70
C ALA A 127 -16.41 -31.53 16.01
N PRO A 128 -15.69 -32.01 17.04
CA PRO A 128 -14.39 -31.48 17.41
C PRO A 128 -13.32 -31.54 16.31
N ASP A 129 -13.45 -32.48 15.39
CA ASP A 129 -12.57 -32.72 14.24
C ASP A 129 -13.05 -32.02 12.95
N ASP A 130 -14.16 -31.27 12.99
CA ASP A 130 -14.63 -30.48 11.85
C ASP A 130 -13.64 -29.35 11.54
N PRO A 131 -12.97 -29.37 10.36
CA PRO A 131 -11.95 -28.39 10.02
C PRO A 131 -12.50 -26.96 9.89
N HIS A 132 -13.82 -26.80 9.80
CA HIS A 132 -14.51 -25.52 9.66
C HIS A 132 -15.31 -25.13 10.91
N ARG A 133 -15.11 -25.86 12.03
CA ARG A 133 -15.84 -25.68 13.31
C ARG A 133 -15.95 -24.22 13.74
N ALA A 134 -14.84 -23.48 13.69
CA ALA A 134 -14.80 -22.09 14.15
C ALA A 134 -15.67 -21.16 13.30
N ILE A 135 -15.63 -21.31 11.98
CA ILE A 135 -16.44 -20.54 11.04
C ILE A 135 -17.92 -20.90 11.21
N LYS A 136 -18.25 -22.20 11.31
CA LYS A 136 -19.62 -22.66 11.45
C LYS A 136 -20.27 -22.18 12.75
N ALA A 137 -19.54 -22.30 13.87
CA ALA A 137 -20.01 -21.85 15.18
C ALA A 137 -20.17 -20.33 15.23
N PHE A 138 -19.26 -19.57 14.60
CA PHE A 138 -19.37 -18.12 14.50
C PHE A 138 -20.60 -17.69 13.69
N LEU A 139 -20.83 -18.31 12.52
CA LEU A 139 -22.03 -18.04 11.72
C LEU A 139 -23.32 -18.40 12.47
N ASP A 140 -23.33 -19.47 13.27
CA ASP A 140 -24.51 -19.89 14.03
C ASP A 140 -24.81 -19.00 15.25
N GLU A 141 -23.79 -18.42 15.88
CA GLU A 141 -23.97 -17.43 16.94
C GLU A 141 -24.41 -16.08 16.36
N HIS A 142 -23.80 -15.65 15.26
CA HIS A 142 -24.00 -14.32 14.68
C HIS A 142 -24.97 -14.31 13.48
N ARG A 143 -25.92 -15.25 13.42
CA ARG A 143 -26.93 -15.32 12.33
C ARG A 143 -27.62 -13.99 12.02
N PRO A 144 -28.05 -13.18 13.00
CA PRO A 144 -28.70 -11.91 12.69
C PRO A 144 -27.79 -10.92 11.96
N LEU A 145 -26.48 -11.01 12.17
CA LEU A 145 -25.49 -10.14 11.54
C LEU A 145 -25.40 -10.42 10.02
N PHE A 146 -25.39 -11.70 9.64
CA PHE A 146 -25.27 -12.13 8.24
C PHE A 146 -26.63 -12.30 7.54
N GLY A 147 -27.70 -12.55 8.29
CA GLY A 147 -29.00 -12.95 7.76
C GLY A 147 -29.06 -14.44 7.36
N HIS A 148 -28.05 -15.23 7.73
CA HIS A 148 -27.94 -16.66 7.48
C HIS A 148 -27.00 -17.30 8.51
N GLY A 149 -27.04 -18.63 8.66
CA GLY A 149 -26.08 -19.38 9.46
C GLY A 149 -25.19 -20.29 8.62
N PRO A 150 -24.58 -21.33 9.23
CA PRO A 150 -23.61 -22.19 8.55
C PRO A 150 -24.21 -23.10 7.47
N GLU A 151 -25.53 -23.28 7.44
CA GLU A 151 -26.21 -24.07 6.41
C GLU A 151 -25.91 -23.60 4.98
N VAL A 152 -25.61 -22.31 4.78
CA VAL A 152 -25.27 -21.76 3.46
C VAL A 152 -23.97 -22.32 2.91
N LEU A 153 -23.05 -22.78 3.77
CA LEU A 153 -21.78 -23.36 3.35
C LEU A 153 -21.97 -24.70 2.64
N GLY A 154 -23.05 -25.43 2.95
CA GLY A 154 -23.38 -26.70 2.30
C GLY A 154 -23.86 -26.55 0.86
N ALA A 155 -24.46 -25.40 0.51
CA ALA A 155 -24.86 -25.07 -0.86
C ALA A 155 -23.77 -24.33 -1.65
N ALA A 156 -22.78 -23.77 -0.95
CA ALA A 156 -21.69 -23.02 -1.54
C ALA A 156 -20.57 -23.93 -2.08
N ARG A 157 -19.86 -23.45 -3.09
CA ARG A 157 -18.70 -24.14 -3.66
C ARG A 157 -17.43 -23.79 -2.88
N VAL A 158 -16.70 -24.79 -2.41
CA VAL A 158 -15.35 -24.59 -1.86
C VAL A 158 -14.40 -24.23 -3.00
N GLN A 159 -13.84 -23.01 -2.97
CA GLN A 159 -12.84 -22.54 -3.93
C GLN A 159 -11.43 -22.79 -3.43
N ARG A 160 -11.24 -22.73 -2.11
CA ARG A 160 -9.96 -22.99 -1.46
C ARG A 160 -10.21 -23.57 -0.08
N ASP A 161 -9.43 -24.59 0.27
CA ASP A 161 -9.23 -25.04 1.64
C ASP A 161 -7.78 -25.48 1.74
N ALA A 162 -6.94 -24.63 2.34
CA ALA A 162 -5.50 -24.84 2.36
C ALA A 162 -4.93 -24.50 3.74
N VAL A 163 -3.97 -25.32 4.18
CA VAL A 163 -3.22 -25.11 5.41
C VAL A 163 -1.82 -24.61 5.06
N THR A 164 -1.45 -23.46 5.61
CA THR A 164 -0.14 -22.85 5.42
C THR A 164 0.91 -23.63 6.19
N ARG A 165 1.96 -24.10 5.50
CA ARG A 165 2.93 -25.05 6.07
C ARG A 165 3.72 -24.51 7.27
N HIS A 166 4.06 -23.22 7.28
CA HIS A 166 4.98 -22.68 8.29
C HIS A 166 4.31 -22.36 9.65
N ASN A 167 3.00 -22.07 9.66
CA ASN A 167 2.29 -21.65 10.87
C ASN A 167 0.97 -22.42 11.13
N GLY A 168 0.60 -23.35 10.25
CA GLY A 168 -0.62 -24.14 10.41
C GLY A 168 -1.92 -23.35 10.21
N LEU A 169 -1.87 -22.10 9.73
CA LEU A 169 -3.07 -21.30 9.46
C LEU A 169 -3.86 -21.94 8.31
N ARG A 170 -5.12 -22.29 8.56
CA ARG A 170 -6.05 -22.75 7.52
C ARG A 170 -6.82 -21.57 6.94
N THR A 171 -6.74 -21.39 5.64
CA THR A 171 -7.56 -20.43 4.90
C THR A 171 -8.57 -21.20 4.07
N VAL A 172 -9.85 -20.91 4.29
CA VAL A 172 -10.96 -21.52 3.56
C VAL A 172 -11.78 -20.44 2.90
N ALA A 173 -12.09 -20.63 1.62
CA ALA A 173 -12.92 -19.73 0.83
C ALA A 173 -14.06 -20.51 0.17
N TRP A 174 -15.28 -20.08 0.44
CA TRP A 174 -16.50 -20.54 -0.23
C TRP A 174 -16.98 -19.46 -1.20
N GLN A 175 -17.50 -19.88 -2.34
CA GLN A 175 -18.23 -19.01 -3.25
C GLN A 175 -19.70 -19.42 -3.25
N GLN A 176 -20.57 -18.45 -2.99
CA GLN A 176 -22.01 -18.66 -3.04
C GLN A 176 -22.44 -18.98 -4.48
N GLN A 177 -23.40 -19.89 -4.63
CA GLN A 177 -23.94 -20.30 -5.92
C GLN A 177 -25.44 -20.60 -5.80
N VAL A 178 -26.15 -20.41 -6.89
CA VAL A 178 -27.52 -20.90 -7.09
C VAL A 178 -27.52 -21.67 -8.38
N ASP A 179 -28.19 -22.82 -8.42
CA ASP A 179 -28.42 -23.52 -9.69
C ASP A 179 -27.09 -23.95 -10.36
N ASP A 180 -26.06 -24.24 -9.56
CA ASP A 180 -24.65 -24.50 -9.95
C ASP A 180 -23.98 -23.34 -10.73
N ILE A 181 -24.54 -22.13 -10.62
CA ILE A 181 -24.02 -20.91 -11.20
C ILE A 181 -23.49 -20.02 -10.06
N PRO A 182 -22.25 -19.51 -10.16
CA PRO A 182 -21.68 -18.67 -9.12
C PRO A 182 -22.43 -17.34 -8.99
N VAL A 183 -22.50 -16.83 -7.78
CA VAL A 183 -22.88 -15.44 -7.50
C VAL A 183 -21.61 -14.57 -7.55
N ALA A 184 -21.68 -13.47 -8.30
CA ALA A 184 -20.56 -12.56 -8.50
C ALA A 184 -20.15 -11.92 -7.17
N ASP A 185 -18.85 -11.91 -6.89
CA ASP A 185 -18.21 -11.35 -5.69
C ASP A 185 -18.69 -11.94 -4.35
N ALA A 186 -19.67 -12.85 -4.32
CA ALA A 186 -20.21 -13.43 -3.08
C ALA A 186 -19.33 -14.55 -2.53
N TYR A 187 -18.22 -14.17 -1.91
CA TYR A 187 -17.30 -15.07 -1.21
C TYR A 187 -17.48 -15.00 0.32
N LEU A 188 -17.21 -16.11 0.99
CA LEU A 188 -17.03 -16.18 2.42
C LEU A 188 -15.65 -16.78 2.68
N VAL A 189 -14.79 -16.03 3.36
CA VAL A 189 -13.40 -16.42 3.59
C VAL A 189 -13.13 -16.36 5.08
N GLY A 190 -12.60 -17.45 5.64
CA GLY A 190 -12.21 -17.49 7.04
C GLY A 190 -10.80 -18.05 7.23
N HIS A 191 -10.15 -17.54 8.27
CA HIS A 191 -8.80 -17.90 8.65
C HIS A 191 -8.81 -18.54 10.04
N ILE A 192 -8.34 -19.78 10.15
CA ILE A 192 -8.40 -20.58 11.38
C ILE A 192 -6.98 -20.96 11.81
N THR A 193 -6.60 -20.68 13.06
CA THR A 193 -5.29 -21.06 13.60
C THR A 193 -5.17 -22.58 13.76
N GLN A 194 -3.95 -23.07 13.98
CA GLN A 194 -3.73 -24.50 14.29
C GLN A 194 -4.49 -24.96 15.55
N LYS A 195 -4.85 -24.03 16.46
CA LYS A 195 -5.62 -24.31 17.67
C LYS A 195 -7.14 -24.24 17.46
N GLY A 196 -7.62 -24.01 16.24
CA GLY A 196 -9.05 -23.90 15.94
C GLY A 196 -9.67 -22.55 16.30
N GLU A 197 -8.87 -21.49 16.40
CA GLU A 197 -9.35 -20.12 16.68
C GLU A 197 -9.65 -19.41 15.36
N LEU A 198 -10.75 -18.65 15.28
CA LEU A 198 -11.11 -17.84 14.13
C LEU A 198 -10.39 -16.50 14.20
N VAL A 199 -9.48 -16.24 13.28
CA VAL A 199 -8.71 -14.98 13.21
C VAL A 199 -9.58 -13.85 12.69
N SER A 200 -10.18 -14.05 11.52
CA SER A 200 -11.05 -13.10 10.86
C SER A 200 -12.02 -13.83 9.93
N LEU A 201 -13.08 -13.13 9.52
CA LEU A 201 -14.08 -13.61 8.59
C LEU A 201 -14.48 -12.49 7.62
N SER A 202 -14.29 -12.73 6.32
CA SER A 202 -14.81 -11.87 5.26
C SER A 202 -16.03 -12.51 4.63
N SER A 203 -17.07 -11.74 4.34
CA SER A 203 -18.27 -12.25 3.69
C SER A 203 -18.94 -11.24 2.77
N GLN A 204 -19.27 -11.68 1.57
CA GLN A 204 -20.18 -10.98 0.66
C GLN A 204 -21.32 -11.91 0.22
N PHE A 205 -21.61 -12.93 1.04
CA PHE A 205 -22.75 -13.80 0.82
C PHE A 205 -24.05 -12.99 0.92
N LEU A 206 -24.96 -13.22 -0.03
CA LEU A 206 -26.31 -12.68 0.05
C LEU A 206 -27.15 -13.53 1.00
N PRO A 207 -27.90 -12.91 1.92
CA PRO A 207 -28.97 -13.59 2.63
C PRO A 207 -30.16 -13.80 1.69
N GLY A 208 -30.99 -14.82 1.96
CA GLY A 208 -32.25 -15.02 1.23
C GLY A 208 -32.07 -15.26 -0.28
N LEU A 209 -31.12 -16.11 -0.65
CA LEU A 209 -30.65 -16.28 -2.03
C LEU A 209 -31.77 -16.64 -3.02
N ASP A 210 -32.65 -17.58 -2.65
CA ASP A 210 -33.78 -17.98 -3.47
C ASP A 210 -34.80 -16.86 -3.66
N GLN A 211 -35.08 -16.09 -2.61
CA GLN A 211 -35.96 -14.91 -2.69
C GLN A 211 -35.36 -13.86 -3.62
N ALA A 212 -34.04 -13.62 -3.52
CA ALA A 212 -33.36 -12.65 -4.35
C ALA A 212 -33.35 -13.04 -5.83
N VAL A 213 -33.14 -14.32 -6.13
CA VAL A 213 -33.28 -14.82 -7.51
C VAL A 213 -34.74 -14.71 -7.99
N GLN A 214 -35.72 -15.06 -7.15
CA GLN A 214 -37.13 -14.96 -7.53
C GLN A 214 -37.54 -13.51 -7.84
N ALA A 215 -37.00 -12.54 -7.09
CA ALA A 215 -37.28 -11.13 -7.27
C ALA A 215 -36.66 -10.56 -8.57
N GLY A 216 -35.40 -10.92 -8.88
CA GLY A 216 -34.70 -10.37 -10.04
C GLY A 216 -34.82 -11.18 -11.33
N THR A 217 -35.02 -12.50 -11.23
CA THR A 217 -35.08 -13.44 -12.36
C THR A 217 -36.16 -14.51 -12.11
N PRO A 218 -37.46 -14.14 -12.12
CA PRO A 218 -38.56 -15.05 -11.76
C PRO A 218 -38.71 -16.26 -12.70
N ARG A 219 -38.16 -16.20 -13.91
CA ARG A 219 -38.14 -17.30 -14.89
C ARG A 219 -36.79 -18.02 -14.93
N ARG A 220 -36.05 -18.07 -13.81
CA ARG A 220 -34.66 -18.60 -13.71
C ARG A 220 -34.41 -19.91 -14.47
N GLY A 221 -35.32 -20.88 -14.40
CA GLY A 221 -35.17 -22.16 -15.08
C GLY A 221 -35.13 -22.02 -16.61
N ALA A 222 -36.03 -21.21 -17.17
CA ALA A 222 -36.08 -20.92 -18.60
C ALA A 222 -34.91 -20.02 -19.03
N ASP A 223 -34.62 -18.98 -18.25
CA ASP A 223 -33.54 -18.03 -18.55
C ASP A 223 -32.15 -18.68 -18.48
N ARG A 224 -31.93 -19.65 -17.57
CA ARG A 224 -30.71 -20.46 -17.52
C ARG A 224 -30.62 -21.41 -18.71
N ALA A 225 -31.70 -22.09 -19.07
CA ALA A 225 -31.67 -23.08 -20.15
C ALA A 225 -31.56 -22.43 -21.54
N ARG A 226 -32.23 -21.29 -21.73
CA ARG A 226 -32.28 -20.55 -22.98
C ARG A 226 -32.26 -19.03 -22.70
N PRO A 227 -31.10 -18.47 -22.36
CA PRO A 227 -30.93 -17.03 -22.21
C PRO A 227 -31.47 -16.28 -23.43
N VAL A 228 -32.14 -15.14 -23.22
CA VAL A 228 -32.64 -14.30 -24.32
C VAL A 228 -31.44 -13.75 -25.09
N VAL A 229 -30.50 -13.13 -24.37
CA VAL A 229 -29.21 -12.72 -24.89
C VAL A 229 -28.29 -13.92 -24.92
N LYS A 230 -27.85 -14.33 -26.12
CA LYS A 230 -26.91 -15.45 -26.28
C LYS A 230 -25.49 -15.03 -25.92
N ALA A 231 -24.63 -15.99 -25.59
CA ALA A 231 -23.23 -15.72 -25.23
C ALA A 231 -22.49 -14.88 -26.28
N ALA A 232 -22.66 -15.19 -27.58
CA ALA A 232 -22.07 -14.42 -28.68
C ALA A 232 -22.57 -12.96 -28.71
N GLU A 233 -23.86 -12.73 -28.47
CA GLU A 233 -24.44 -11.38 -28.37
C GLU A 233 -23.93 -10.65 -27.11
N ALA A 234 -23.80 -11.35 -25.98
CA ALA A 234 -23.23 -10.77 -24.77
C ALA A 234 -21.76 -10.37 -24.96
N VAL A 235 -20.97 -11.17 -25.68
CA VAL A 235 -19.60 -10.83 -26.06
C VAL A 235 -19.57 -9.60 -26.97
N ALA A 236 -20.45 -9.51 -27.97
CA ALA A 236 -20.55 -8.32 -28.82
C ALA A 236 -20.92 -7.06 -28.01
N ARG A 237 -21.84 -7.16 -27.05
CA ARG A 237 -22.24 -6.05 -26.17
C ARG A 237 -21.13 -5.66 -25.19
N ALA A 238 -20.38 -6.62 -24.66
CA ALA A 238 -19.20 -6.37 -23.84
C ALA A 238 -18.05 -5.74 -24.65
N ALA A 239 -17.84 -6.19 -25.89
CA ALA A 239 -16.89 -5.59 -26.82
C ALA A 239 -17.28 -4.12 -27.10
N ALA A 240 -18.55 -3.86 -27.42
CA ALA A 240 -19.03 -2.50 -27.64
C ALA A 240 -18.86 -1.62 -26.39
N SER A 241 -19.06 -2.18 -25.19
CA SER A 241 -18.83 -1.45 -23.95
C SER A 241 -17.35 -1.12 -23.72
N VAL A 242 -16.40 -1.77 -24.39
CA VAL A 242 -14.97 -1.41 -24.35
C VAL A 242 -14.50 -0.71 -25.63
N GLY A 243 -15.42 -0.14 -26.42
CA GLY A 243 -15.12 0.60 -27.64
C GLY A 243 -14.82 -0.28 -28.86
N GLU A 244 -15.03 -1.59 -28.76
CA GLU A 244 -14.81 -2.54 -29.85
C GLU A 244 -16.15 -2.90 -30.51
N GLU A 245 -16.45 -2.29 -31.65
CA GLU A 245 -17.67 -2.64 -32.40
C GLU A 245 -17.50 -3.98 -33.12
N VAL A 246 -18.19 -5.01 -32.63
CA VAL A 246 -18.18 -6.36 -33.20
C VAL A 246 -19.62 -6.82 -33.43
N PRO A 247 -20.04 -7.13 -34.67
CA PRO A 247 -21.34 -7.72 -34.92
C PRO A 247 -21.46 -9.08 -34.22
N ALA A 248 -22.59 -9.36 -33.57
CA ALA A 248 -22.79 -10.63 -32.87
C ALA A 248 -22.64 -11.87 -33.79
N ALA A 249 -22.95 -11.73 -35.09
CA ALA A 249 -22.76 -12.78 -36.08
C ALA A 249 -21.29 -13.13 -36.37
N GLU A 250 -20.36 -12.22 -36.05
CA GLU A 250 -18.91 -12.42 -36.22
C GLU A 250 -18.24 -12.97 -34.94
N VAL A 251 -18.98 -13.07 -33.84
CA VAL A 251 -18.50 -13.68 -32.60
C VAL A 251 -18.67 -15.19 -32.70
N LEU A 252 -17.58 -15.88 -33.01
CA LEU A 252 -17.55 -17.33 -33.22
C LEU A 252 -17.14 -18.05 -31.94
N ALA A 253 -17.85 -19.11 -31.60
CA ALA A 253 -17.47 -20.01 -30.53
C ALA A 253 -16.12 -20.67 -30.83
N TYR A 254 -15.18 -20.55 -29.90
CA TYR A 254 -13.89 -21.22 -29.97
C TYR A 254 -13.96 -22.65 -29.40
N ASP A 255 -14.71 -22.83 -28.31
CA ASP A 255 -14.94 -24.17 -27.75
C ASP A 255 -16.12 -24.86 -28.46
N ILE A 256 -16.02 -26.19 -28.59
CA ILE A 256 -17.02 -27.03 -29.28
C ILE A 256 -18.43 -26.87 -28.67
N ALA A 257 -18.51 -26.76 -27.35
CA ALA A 257 -19.77 -26.62 -26.61
C ALA A 257 -19.56 -25.84 -25.29
N PRO A 258 -20.62 -25.20 -24.77
CA PRO A 258 -20.59 -24.57 -23.45
C PRO A 258 -20.41 -25.61 -22.32
N GLN A 259 -19.72 -25.23 -21.26
CA GLN A 259 -19.36 -26.12 -20.14
C GLN A 259 -20.10 -25.75 -18.85
N GLY A 260 -20.65 -26.76 -18.17
CA GLY A 260 -21.30 -26.63 -16.86
C GLY A 260 -22.60 -25.83 -16.88
N ALA A 261 -23.21 -25.66 -15.71
CA ALA A 261 -24.43 -24.86 -15.56
C ALA A 261 -24.20 -23.37 -15.88
N GLU A 262 -22.97 -22.90 -15.70
CA GLU A 262 -22.52 -21.56 -16.07
C GLU A 262 -22.39 -21.35 -17.60
N GLN A 263 -22.61 -22.37 -18.42
CA GLN A 263 -22.46 -22.31 -19.89
C GLN A 263 -21.14 -21.65 -20.33
N ARG A 264 -20.04 -21.94 -19.63
CA ARG A 264 -18.76 -21.29 -19.88
C ARG A 264 -18.25 -21.64 -21.26
N GLN A 265 -17.90 -20.62 -22.04
CA GLN A 265 -17.41 -20.79 -23.40
C GLN A 265 -16.48 -19.64 -23.79
N ARG A 266 -15.45 -19.96 -24.57
CA ARG A 266 -14.56 -18.97 -25.20
C ARG A 266 -15.02 -18.64 -26.61
N PHE A 267 -14.77 -17.40 -27.02
CA PHE A 267 -15.16 -16.87 -28.32
C PHE A 267 -14.01 -16.11 -28.97
N THR A 268 -13.98 -16.12 -30.30
CA THR A 268 -13.09 -15.31 -31.14
C THR A 268 -13.93 -14.39 -32.01
N ALA A 269 -13.46 -13.17 -32.24
CA ALA A 269 -14.01 -12.26 -33.23
C ALA A 269 -12.88 -11.44 -33.84
N GLY A 270 -12.94 -11.15 -35.15
CA GLY A 270 -11.80 -10.59 -35.89
C GLY A 270 -11.25 -9.26 -35.34
N ARG A 271 -12.04 -8.51 -34.58
CA ARG A 271 -11.61 -7.27 -33.92
C ARG A 271 -10.99 -7.48 -32.53
N LEU A 272 -11.30 -8.57 -31.84
CA LEU A 272 -10.75 -8.84 -30.51
C LEU A 272 -9.30 -9.38 -30.62
N PRO A 273 -8.34 -8.85 -29.84
CA PRO A 273 -6.96 -9.31 -29.87
C PRO A 273 -6.78 -10.69 -29.23
N ASP A 274 -7.61 -11.02 -28.23
CA ASP A 274 -7.63 -12.31 -27.53
C ASP A 274 -9.01 -12.95 -27.55
N LYS A 275 -9.06 -14.23 -27.16
CA LYS A 275 -10.33 -14.94 -26.94
C LYS A 275 -11.11 -14.29 -25.79
N ALA A 276 -12.35 -13.90 -26.06
CA ALA A 276 -13.29 -13.53 -25.00
C ALA A 276 -13.76 -14.77 -24.24
N ASN A 277 -13.99 -14.66 -22.93
CA ASN A 277 -14.54 -15.74 -22.11
C ASN A 277 -15.88 -15.29 -21.54
N ALA A 278 -16.95 -16.02 -21.87
CA ALA A 278 -18.29 -15.74 -21.37
C ALA A 278 -18.80 -16.90 -20.53
N ARG A 279 -19.44 -16.57 -19.40
CA ARG A 279 -20.17 -17.54 -18.56
C ARG A 279 -21.35 -16.86 -17.87
N LEU A 280 -22.42 -17.59 -17.63
CA LEU A 280 -23.52 -17.16 -16.78
C LEU A 280 -23.01 -17.00 -15.34
N THR A 281 -23.48 -15.94 -14.67
CA THR A 281 -23.15 -15.59 -13.29
C THR A 281 -24.32 -14.80 -12.71
N TRP A 282 -24.70 -15.07 -11.47
CA TRP A 282 -25.71 -14.28 -10.76
C TRP A 282 -25.07 -12.97 -10.28
N LEU A 283 -25.57 -11.82 -10.72
CA LEU A 283 -25.11 -10.51 -10.28
C LEU A 283 -26.03 -9.97 -9.18
N PRO A 284 -25.51 -9.70 -7.97
CA PRO A 284 -26.25 -8.96 -6.95
C PRO A 284 -26.53 -7.55 -7.44
N MET A 285 -27.81 -7.18 -7.50
CA MET A 285 -28.24 -5.82 -7.81
C MET A 285 -28.41 -5.00 -6.53
N ASP A 286 -28.81 -5.67 -5.45
CA ASP A 286 -28.86 -5.21 -4.07
C ASP A 286 -29.00 -6.46 -3.16
N ARG A 287 -29.26 -6.26 -1.86
CA ARG A 287 -29.46 -7.34 -0.88
C ARG A 287 -30.57 -8.34 -1.25
N ASN A 288 -31.59 -7.92 -1.99
CA ASN A 288 -32.83 -8.66 -2.21
C ASN A 288 -33.09 -8.99 -3.68
N VAL A 289 -32.18 -8.67 -4.60
CA VAL A 289 -32.39 -8.84 -6.04
C VAL A 289 -31.13 -9.40 -6.69
N LEU A 290 -31.27 -10.58 -7.32
CA LEU A 290 -30.24 -11.21 -8.16
C LEU A 290 -30.69 -11.28 -9.62
N ARG A 291 -29.83 -10.82 -10.53
CA ARG A 291 -30.07 -10.96 -11.98
C ARG A 291 -29.10 -11.95 -12.59
N LEU A 292 -29.60 -12.76 -13.52
CA LEU A 292 -28.74 -13.62 -14.32
C LEU A 292 -28.03 -12.77 -15.37
N CYS A 293 -26.70 -12.76 -15.35
CA CYS A 293 -25.86 -12.03 -16.29
C CYS A 293 -24.85 -12.96 -16.96
N TRP A 294 -24.40 -12.58 -18.15
CA TRP A 294 -23.14 -13.05 -18.71
C TRP A 294 -22.00 -12.23 -18.10
N ARG A 295 -21.10 -12.90 -17.38
CA ARG A 295 -19.78 -12.37 -17.04
C ARG A 295 -18.87 -12.61 -18.23
N VAL A 296 -18.54 -11.53 -18.95
CA VAL A 296 -17.70 -11.57 -20.14
C VAL A 296 -16.35 -10.94 -19.83
N GLU A 297 -15.28 -11.69 -20.06
CA GLU A 297 -13.93 -11.14 -20.09
C GLU A 297 -13.55 -10.85 -21.53
N VAL A 298 -13.15 -9.61 -21.81
CA VAL A 298 -12.81 -9.13 -23.16
C VAL A 298 -11.57 -8.24 -23.10
N THR A 299 -10.67 -8.40 -24.07
CA THR A 299 -9.48 -7.54 -24.22
C THR A 299 -9.77 -6.45 -25.26
N ARG A 300 -9.50 -5.19 -24.92
CA ARG A 300 -9.60 -4.06 -25.85
C ARG A 300 -8.38 -4.05 -26.77
N ARG A 301 -8.56 -3.84 -28.07
CA ARG A 301 -7.47 -3.82 -29.06
C ARG A 301 -6.58 -2.58 -28.90
N GLN A 302 -7.22 -1.44 -28.69
CA GLN A 302 -6.57 -0.13 -28.75
C GLN A 302 -5.57 0.11 -27.61
N GLY A 303 -5.76 -0.52 -26.45
CA GLY A 303 -4.83 -0.43 -25.32
C GLY A 303 -4.41 -1.77 -24.71
N GLY A 304 -4.90 -2.90 -25.21
CA GLY A 304 -4.55 -4.23 -24.69
C GLY A 304 -5.11 -4.54 -23.29
N GLU A 305 -5.96 -3.67 -22.74
CA GLU A 305 -6.54 -3.88 -21.42
C GLU A 305 -7.57 -4.98 -21.43
N ARG A 306 -7.57 -5.81 -20.38
CA ARG A 306 -8.61 -6.79 -20.17
C ARG A 306 -9.68 -6.21 -19.27
N TYR A 307 -10.94 -6.37 -19.64
CA TYR A 307 -12.09 -5.98 -18.85
C TYR A 307 -12.91 -7.20 -18.47
N VAL A 308 -13.56 -7.14 -17.32
CA VAL A 308 -14.75 -7.96 -17.03
C VAL A 308 -15.99 -7.08 -17.12
N VAL A 309 -16.98 -7.55 -17.88
CA VAL A 309 -18.26 -6.88 -18.11
C VAL A 309 -19.39 -7.83 -17.72
N PHE A 310 -20.35 -7.34 -16.94
CA PHE A 310 -21.57 -8.10 -16.62
C PHE A 310 -22.72 -7.60 -17.50
N VAL A 311 -23.13 -8.44 -18.46
CA VAL A 311 -24.21 -8.16 -19.42
C VAL A 311 -25.45 -8.94 -19.00
N ASP A 312 -26.57 -8.26 -18.77
CA ASP A 312 -27.84 -8.88 -18.39
C ASP A 312 -28.29 -9.93 -19.43
N ALA A 313 -28.60 -11.14 -18.97
CA ALA A 313 -28.94 -12.25 -19.86
C ALA A 313 -30.35 -12.10 -20.50
N GLN A 314 -31.17 -11.18 -20.01
CA GLN A 314 -32.50 -10.89 -20.55
C GLN A 314 -32.50 -9.62 -21.42
N THR A 315 -31.90 -8.52 -20.94
CA THR A 315 -31.98 -7.20 -21.59
C THR A 315 -30.77 -6.87 -22.44
N GLY A 316 -29.63 -7.51 -22.19
CA GLY A 316 -28.35 -7.17 -22.84
C GLY A 316 -27.72 -5.89 -22.31
N GLU A 317 -28.23 -5.34 -21.21
CA GLU A 317 -27.65 -4.17 -20.57
C GLU A 317 -26.34 -4.53 -19.86
N ALA A 318 -25.28 -3.75 -20.07
CA ALA A 318 -24.07 -3.85 -19.28
C ALA A 318 -24.24 -3.10 -17.95
N TRP A 319 -24.20 -3.83 -16.83
CA TRP A 319 -24.38 -3.29 -15.49
C TRP A 319 -23.06 -2.86 -14.83
N VAL A 320 -22.00 -3.61 -15.09
CA VAL A 320 -20.68 -3.42 -14.48
C VAL A 320 -19.61 -3.61 -15.55
N ARG A 321 -18.64 -2.69 -15.61
CA ARG A 321 -17.37 -2.82 -16.34
C ARG A 321 -16.24 -2.57 -15.36
N ARG A 322 -15.33 -3.54 -15.23
CA ARG A 322 -14.09 -3.39 -14.45
C ARG A 322 -12.89 -3.73 -15.32
N CYS A 323 -11.95 -2.81 -15.42
CA CYS A 323 -10.62 -3.07 -15.96
C CYS A 323 -9.89 -4.02 -15.01
N LEU A 324 -9.28 -5.06 -15.58
CA LEU A 324 -8.40 -6.02 -14.91
C LEU A 324 -6.92 -5.72 -15.20
N THR A 325 -6.65 -4.77 -16.09
CA THR A 325 -5.31 -4.26 -16.38
C THR A 325 -5.11 -2.95 -15.64
N PHE A 326 -4.08 -2.91 -14.80
CA PHE A 326 -3.65 -1.69 -14.13
C PHE A 326 -2.39 -1.20 -14.84
N TYR A 327 -2.44 0.02 -15.36
CA TYR A 327 -1.25 0.76 -15.74
C TYR A 327 -0.87 1.66 -14.59
N LEU A 328 0.44 1.84 -14.44
CA LEU A 328 1.00 2.78 -13.53
C LEU A 328 1.85 3.73 -14.36
N SER A 329 1.45 4.99 -14.44
CA SER A 329 2.17 6.00 -15.20
C SER A 329 3.15 6.74 -14.29
N ASP A 330 4.29 7.15 -14.84
CA ASP A 330 5.29 7.89 -14.08
C ASP A 330 4.85 9.34 -13.82
N ALA A 331 5.43 9.95 -12.79
CA ALA A 331 5.49 11.39 -12.61
C ALA A 331 6.96 11.81 -12.46
N SER A 332 7.26 13.07 -12.78
CA SER A 332 8.59 13.65 -12.63
C SER A 332 8.62 14.65 -11.49
N TYR A 333 9.62 14.57 -10.61
CA TYR A 333 9.78 15.41 -9.43
C TYR A 333 11.17 16.05 -9.43
N ARG A 334 11.24 17.39 -9.35
CA ARG A 334 12.50 18.13 -9.19
C ARG A 334 12.86 18.23 -7.71
N VAL A 335 13.77 17.38 -7.25
CA VAL A 335 14.03 17.21 -5.81
C VAL A 335 15.51 17.01 -5.48
N TYR A 336 15.84 17.09 -4.20
CA TYR A 336 17.09 16.57 -3.66
C TYR A 336 16.93 15.09 -3.28
N PRO A 337 17.71 14.16 -3.86
CA PRO A 337 17.49 12.73 -3.65
C PRO A 337 18.31 12.12 -2.48
N GLY A 338 18.95 12.96 -1.67
CA GLY A 338 19.74 12.60 -0.48
C GLY A 338 19.88 13.82 0.43
N ASP A 339 20.92 13.87 1.26
CA ASP A 339 21.17 14.86 2.35
C ASP A 339 21.49 16.29 1.87
N SER A 340 20.80 16.77 0.84
CA SER A 340 21.02 18.10 0.27
C SER A 340 20.05 19.11 0.91
N PRO A 341 20.17 20.43 0.68
CA PRO A 341 20.86 21.10 -0.42
C PRO A 341 22.38 21.15 -0.31
N THR A 342 22.95 20.86 0.85
CA THR A 342 24.40 20.95 1.12
C THR A 342 24.89 19.67 1.81
N PRO A 343 25.07 18.57 1.07
CA PRO A 343 25.32 17.25 1.66
C PRO A 343 26.70 17.11 2.28
N LEU A 344 26.72 16.57 3.50
CA LEU A 344 27.93 16.16 4.23
C LEU A 344 27.55 15.22 5.38
N SER A 345 27.25 13.98 5.01
CA SER A 345 27.11 12.84 5.91
C SER A 345 28.12 11.78 5.45
N PRO A 346 29.02 11.29 6.33
CA PRO A 346 29.30 11.82 7.67
C PRO A 346 29.82 13.27 7.63
N GLY A 347 29.51 14.00 8.71
CA GLY A 347 29.94 15.36 9.01
C GLY A 347 31.43 15.52 9.28
N HIS A 348 31.83 16.71 9.74
CA HIS A 348 33.24 16.98 10.06
C HIS A 348 33.71 16.14 11.25
N SER A 349 34.97 15.69 11.23
CA SER A 349 35.54 14.91 12.35
C SER A 349 35.85 15.74 13.61
N PHE A 350 35.77 17.08 13.51
CA PHE A 350 35.94 18.07 14.58
C PHE A 350 35.06 19.31 14.30
N PRO A 351 34.76 20.15 15.31
CA PRO A 351 33.98 21.37 15.10
C PRO A 351 34.60 22.27 14.03
N SER A 352 33.82 22.56 12.99
CA SER A 352 34.24 23.29 11.81
C SER A 352 33.10 24.13 11.28
N THR A 353 33.38 25.39 10.93
CA THR A 353 32.39 26.33 10.38
C THR A 353 32.23 26.21 8.86
N ASN A 354 32.89 25.23 8.22
CA ASN A 354 32.86 25.08 6.77
C ASN A 354 31.60 24.33 6.33
N GLN A 355 30.70 25.03 5.66
CA GLN A 355 29.54 24.44 4.99
C GLN A 355 29.94 24.00 3.55
N PRO A 356 29.58 22.78 3.12
CA PRO A 356 29.70 22.36 1.73
C PRO A 356 28.93 23.29 0.78
N PRO A 357 29.34 23.39 -0.49
CA PRO A 357 28.57 24.11 -1.49
C PRO A 357 27.22 23.44 -1.76
N GLU A 358 26.24 24.24 -2.16
CA GLU A 358 24.95 23.73 -2.61
C GLU A 358 25.10 22.83 -3.83
N VAL A 359 24.34 21.74 -3.87
CA VAL A 359 24.25 20.84 -5.02
C VAL A 359 22.96 21.13 -5.82
N PRO A 360 22.89 20.77 -7.11
CA PRO A 360 21.67 20.94 -7.89
C PRO A 360 20.63 19.85 -7.59
N ARG A 361 19.34 20.20 -7.65
CA ARG A 361 18.23 19.22 -7.65
C ARG A 361 18.20 18.42 -8.95
N VAL A 362 17.76 17.16 -8.87
CA VAL A 362 17.60 16.26 -10.02
C VAL A 362 16.14 16.08 -10.40
N LEU A 363 15.86 15.72 -11.66
CA LEU A 363 14.51 15.33 -12.09
C LEU A 363 14.41 13.83 -12.01
N LEU A 364 13.67 13.32 -11.03
CA LEU A 364 13.41 11.90 -10.92
C LEU A 364 12.08 11.59 -11.58
N THR A 365 12.06 10.62 -12.50
CA THR A 365 10.83 10.11 -13.14
C THR A 365 10.56 8.71 -12.64
N LEU A 366 9.50 8.57 -11.84
CA LEU A 366 9.08 7.30 -11.26
C LEU A 366 7.59 7.36 -10.91
N PRO A 367 6.91 6.22 -10.81
CA PRO A 367 5.55 6.19 -10.29
C PRO A 367 5.49 5.98 -8.78
N ALA A 368 6.46 5.24 -8.23
CA ALA A 368 6.73 4.94 -6.83
C ALA A 368 8.11 4.28 -6.71
N LEU A 369 8.70 4.22 -5.51
CA LEU A 369 9.92 3.43 -5.28
C LEU A 369 9.61 1.94 -5.21
N ASN A 370 8.49 1.62 -4.57
CA ASN A 370 8.03 0.25 -4.41
C ASN A 370 6.55 0.15 -4.78
N THR A 371 6.26 -0.52 -5.90
CA THR A 371 4.88 -0.70 -6.38
C THR A 371 4.07 -1.73 -5.58
N ASN A 372 4.69 -2.47 -4.65
CA ASN A 372 3.95 -3.23 -3.66
C ASN A 372 3.44 -2.32 -2.53
N ALA A 373 4.26 -1.37 -2.08
CA ALA A 373 3.90 -0.36 -1.08
C ALA A 373 2.90 0.66 -1.63
N SER A 374 3.12 1.10 -2.87
CA SER A 374 2.30 2.08 -3.59
C SER A 374 1.73 1.50 -4.90
N PRO A 375 0.71 0.60 -4.84
CA PRO A 375 0.18 -0.11 -6.02
C PRO A 375 -0.45 0.76 -7.10
N ILE A 376 -0.88 1.98 -6.71
CA ILE A 376 -1.47 2.97 -7.60
C ILE A 376 -0.55 4.18 -7.79
N GLY A 377 0.73 4.06 -7.42
CA GLY A 377 1.73 5.13 -7.45
C GLY A 377 1.57 6.14 -6.33
N TRP A 378 2.54 7.04 -6.24
CA TRP A 378 2.47 8.19 -5.33
C TRP A 378 1.40 9.17 -5.77
N ILE A 379 1.19 9.34 -7.08
CA ILE A 379 0.06 10.06 -7.67
C ILE A 379 -0.71 9.08 -8.55
N SER A 380 -2.00 8.88 -8.24
CA SER A 380 -2.84 8.00 -9.04
C SER A 380 -2.96 8.46 -10.49
N ASP A 381 -3.07 7.50 -11.40
CA ASP A 381 -3.22 7.79 -12.83
C ASP A 381 -4.45 8.67 -13.11
N GLY A 382 -4.27 9.69 -13.95
CA GLY A 382 -5.28 10.70 -14.26
C GLY A 382 -5.27 11.93 -13.33
N TYR A 383 -4.48 11.92 -12.26
CA TYR A 383 -4.30 13.07 -11.35
C TYR A 383 -2.97 13.82 -11.61
N ASN A 384 -2.90 15.06 -11.15
CA ASN A 384 -1.77 15.97 -11.41
C ASN A 384 -1.51 16.95 -10.26
N GLU A 385 -1.76 16.53 -9.04
CA GLU A 385 -1.52 17.30 -7.81
C GLU A 385 -0.68 16.44 -6.87
N THR A 386 -0.05 17.07 -5.87
CA THR A 386 0.72 16.43 -4.79
C THR A 386 -0.20 15.73 -3.77
N VAL A 387 -1.10 14.88 -4.29
CA VAL A 387 -2.12 14.13 -3.56
C VAL A 387 -2.09 12.68 -4.03
N GLY A 388 -1.88 11.78 -3.08
CA GLY A 388 -1.70 10.36 -3.31
C GLY A 388 -2.49 9.45 -2.39
N ASN A 389 -2.20 8.15 -2.47
CA ASN A 389 -2.69 7.20 -1.47
C ASN A 389 -2.03 7.41 -0.11
N ASN A 390 -0.75 7.78 -0.10
CA ASN A 390 0.06 7.82 1.12
C ASN A 390 0.11 9.24 1.70
N ILE A 391 0.30 10.26 0.86
CA ILE A 391 0.60 11.64 1.26
C ILE A 391 -0.33 12.65 0.58
N HIS A 392 -0.77 13.66 1.33
CA HIS A 392 -1.43 14.87 0.83
C HIS A 392 -0.58 16.11 1.16
N ALA A 393 0.29 16.54 0.24
CA ALA A 393 1.20 17.66 0.49
C ALA A 393 0.66 19.01 -0.03
N HIS A 394 0.88 20.09 0.72
CA HIS A 394 0.42 21.44 0.44
C HIS A 394 1.17 22.49 1.27
N LEU A 395 0.97 23.78 0.98
CA LEU A 395 1.33 24.86 1.89
C LEU A 395 0.24 25.03 2.96
N ASP A 396 0.62 25.47 4.16
CA ASP A 396 -0.30 25.90 5.25
C ASP A 396 0.27 27.14 5.95
N ARG A 397 0.44 28.23 5.20
CA ARG A 397 1.13 29.43 5.72
C ARG A 397 0.26 30.27 6.65
N ASP A 398 -1.06 30.08 6.64
CA ASP A 398 -1.98 30.77 7.55
C ASP A 398 -2.31 29.95 8.81
N ALA A 399 -1.77 28.73 8.91
CA ALA A 399 -1.82 27.84 10.07
C ALA A 399 -3.25 27.42 10.45
N ASP A 400 -4.15 27.34 9.47
CA ASP A 400 -5.54 26.96 9.68
C ASP A 400 -5.79 25.44 9.55
N ASN A 401 -4.71 24.67 9.31
CA ASN A 401 -4.73 23.22 9.07
C ASN A 401 -5.48 22.81 7.81
N GLN A 402 -5.75 23.76 6.90
CA GLN A 402 -6.32 23.53 5.59
C GLN A 402 -5.27 23.77 4.50
N PRO A 403 -5.47 23.16 3.33
CA PRO A 403 -4.60 23.42 2.19
C PRO A 403 -4.72 24.82 1.64
N ASP A 404 -3.60 25.54 1.60
CA ASP A 404 -3.44 26.70 0.74
C ASP A 404 -3.56 26.24 -0.72
N LEU A 405 -4.64 26.68 -1.38
CA LEU A 405 -4.90 26.37 -2.77
C LEU A 405 -4.47 27.52 -3.70
N PRO A 406 -4.00 27.21 -4.92
CA PRO A 406 -3.89 25.87 -5.51
C PRO A 406 -2.66 25.10 -5.03
N ARG A 407 -2.79 23.76 -4.94
CA ARG A 407 -1.63 22.87 -4.83
C ARG A 407 -0.76 22.93 -6.09
N PRO A 408 0.54 22.58 -6.00
CA PRO A 408 1.40 22.46 -7.17
C PRO A 408 0.81 21.48 -8.18
N ARG A 409 0.85 21.87 -9.47
CA ARG A 409 0.41 21.05 -10.60
C ARG A 409 1.52 20.90 -11.62
N GLY A 410 1.81 19.66 -12.02
CA GLY A 410 2.84 19.40 -13.01
C GLY A 410 2.51 20.00 -14.37
N THR A 411 3.46 20.72 -14.97
CA THR A 411 3.34 21.26 -16.33
C THR A 411 4.66 21.08 -17.09
N PRO A 412 4.75 20.20 -18.13
CA PRO A 412 3.68 19.34 -18.68
C PRO A 412 3.02 18.42 -17.64
N PHE A 413 1.83 17.87 -17.95
CA PHE A 413 1.07 17.02 -17.03
C PHE A 413 1.98 15.99 -16.34
N ARG A 414 1.96 15.98 -15.01
CA ARG A 414 2.77 15.16 -14.09
C ARG A 414 4.28 15.42 -14.12
N VAL A 415 4.71 16.58 -14.61
CA VAL A 415 6.10 17.07 -14.53
C VAL A 415 6.15 18.23 -13.54
N PHE A 416 6.52 17.92 -12.29
CA PHE A 416 6.66 18.86 -11.18
C PHE A 416 8.11 19.41 -11.14
N ASP A 417 8.42 20.28 -12.10
CA ASP A 417 9.75 20.88 -12.30
C ASP A 417 9.74 22.37 -11.95
N PHE A 418 9.57 22.68 -10.66
CA PHE A 418 9.49 24.06 -10.17
C PHE A 418 10.89 24.63 -9.91
N PRO A 419 11.16 25.90 -10.28
CA PRO A 419 12.43 26.55 -9.97
C PRO A 419 12.56 26.83 -8.45
N MET A 420 13.79 26.99 -7.99
CA MET A 420 14.12 27.38 -6.62
C MET A 420 15.46 28.13 -6.63
N ASP A 421 15.53 29.20 -5.86
CA ASP A 421 16.73 29.98 -5.61
C ASP A 421 16.87 30.20 -4.11
N LEU A 422 17.80 29.46 -3.48
CA LEU A 422 18.03 29.50 -2.03
C LEU A 422 18.62 30.84 -1.56
N THR A 423 19.00 31.75 -2.48
CA THR A 423 19.39 33.12 -2.14
C THR A 423 18.21 34.05 -1.92
N GLN A 424 16.98 33.60 -2.23
CA GLN A 424 15.74 34.34 -2.02
C GLN A 424 15.00 33.85 -0.77
N ASP A 425 14.02 34.64 -0.33
CA ASP A 425 13.14 34.25 0.76
C ASP A 425 12.39 32.94 0.44
N PRO A 426 12.27 31.99 1.40
CA PRO A 426 11.57 30.72 1.20
C PRO A 426 10.17 30.80 0.64
N THR A 427 9.47 31.90 0.93
CA THR A 427 8.10 32.07 0.46
C THR A 427 8.01 32.17 -1.08
N THR A 428 9.13 32.45 -1.76
CA THR A 428 9.22 32.56 -3.22
C THR A 428 9.26 31.22 -3.96
N TYR A 429 9.50 30.10 -3.27
CA TYR A 429 9.64 28.78 -3.88
C TYR A 429 8.78 27.69 -3.21
N GLY A 430 7.61 28.08 -2.69
CA GLY A 430 6.67 27.16 -2.01
C GLY A 430 6.29 25.91 -2.81
N ASP A 431 6.11 26.02 -4.13
CA ASP A 431 5.81 24.85 -4.98
C ASP A 431 6.95 23.82 -4.98
N ALA A 432 8.20 24.27 -4.90
CA ALA A 432 9.36 23.40 -4.79
C ALA A 432 9.41 22.71 -3.41
N ALA A 433 9.09 23.44 -2.33
CA ALA A 433 9.05 22.91 -0.97
C ALA A 433 7.98 21.80 -0.84
N VAL A 434 6.77 22.05 -1.33
CA VAL A 434 5.68 21.05 -1.34
C VAL A 434 6.06 19.79 -2.11
N VAL A 435 6.76 19.92 -3.24
CA VAL A 435 7.20 18.76 -4.04
C VAL A 435 8.32 17.99 -3.35
N GLU A 436 9.25 18.67 -2.68
CA GLU A 436 10.31 18.05 -1.88
C GLU A 436 9.71 17.24 -0.71
N LEU A 437 8.81 17.84 0.06
CA LEU A 437 8.12 17.20 1.18
C LEU A 437 7.27 16.00 0.69
N PHE A 438 6.52 16.18 -0.41
CA PHE A 438 5.75 15.10 -1.01
C PHE A 438 6.63 13.91 -1.42
N TYR A 439 7.80 14.18 -2.01
CA TYR A 439 8.76 13.15 -2.41
C TYR A 439 9.29 12.39 -1.19
N TRP A 440 9.81 13.08 -0.17
CA TRP A 440 10.44 12.43 0.98
C TRP A 440 9.45 11.68 1.86
N CYS A 441 8.24 12.19 2.06
CA CYS A 441 7.22 11.45 2.80
C CYS A 441 6.76 10.19 2.06
N ASN A 442 6.62 10.21 0.73
CA ASN A 442 6.32 9.01 -0.04
C ASN A 442 7.51 8.04 -0.10
N TRP A 443 8.74 8.57 -0.16
CA TRP A 443 9.96 7.78 -0.10
C TRP A 443 10.04 7.02 1.23
N MET A 444 9.79 7.71 2.35
CA MET A 444 9.78 7.13 3.68
C MET A 444 8.68 6.08 3.84
N HIS A 445 7.48 6.36 3.34
CA HIS A 445 6.39 5.37 3.29
C HIS A 445 6.85 4.07 2.61
N ASP A 446 7.38 4.17 1.38
CA ASP A 446 7.76 2.98 0.60
C ASP A 446 8.93 2.22 1.27
N ARG A 447 9.88 2.92 1.90
CA ARG A 447 10.99 2.28 2.63
C ARG A 447 10.56 1.59 3.91
N LEU A 448 9.71 2.23 4.70
CA LEU A 448 9.18 1.60 5.91
C LEU A 448 8.29 0.40 5.58
N TYR A 449 7.57 0.45 4.46
CA TYR A 449 6.80 -0.69 3.96
C TYR A 449 7.71 -1.90 3.67
N GLU A 450 8.88 -1.69 3.05
CA GLU A 450 9.89 -2.74 2.84
C GLU A 450 10.41 -3.35 4.16
N LEU A 451 10.42 -2.55 5.22
CA LEU A 451 10.82 -2.95 6.57
C LEU A 451 9.67 -3.54 7.41
N GLY A 452 8.47 -3.64 6.84
CA GLY A 452 7.31 -4.29 7.45
C GLY A 452 6.30 -3.35 8.11
N PHE A 453 6.44 -2.03 7.97
CA PHE A 453 5.37 -1.09 8.32
C PHE A 453 4.33 -1.03 7.19
N ASP A 454 3.53 -2.09 7.12
CA ASP A 454 2.49 -2.33 6.12
C ASP A 454 1.09 -1.98 6.64
N GLU A 455 0.06 -2.24 5.84
CA GLU A 455 -1.33 -1.96 6.19
C GLU A 455 -1.75 -2.67 7.47
N GLY A 456 -1.35 -3.93 7.66
CA GLY A 456 -1.64 -4.70 8.87
C GLY A 456 -0.99 -4.13 10.13
N SER A 457 0.10 -3.39 9.96
CA SER A 457 0.89 -2.76 11.02
C SER A 457 0.49 -1.30 11.29
N GLY A 458 -0.54 -0.80 10.60
CA GLY A 458 -1.05 0.56 10.77
C GLY A 458 -0.20 1.63 10.10
N ASN A 459 0.25 1.39 8.86
CA ASN A 459 0.86 2.41 8.01
C ASN A 459 -0.13 3.51 7.62
N PHE A 460 0.33 4.50 6.85
CA PHE A 460 -0.46 5.69 6.49
C PHE A 460 -0.94 5.62 5.04
N GLN A 461 -2.17 5.16 4.83
CA GLN A 461 -2.74 4.96 3.51
C GLN A 461 -4.24 5.25 3.43
N LYS A 462 -4.66 5.95 2.37
CA LYS A 462 -6.06 6.21 2.10
C LYS A 462 -6.85 4.92 1.78
N ASP A 463 -6.30 4.05 0.94
CA ASP A 463 -6.85 2.73 0.64
C ASP A 463 -5.79 1.65 0.95
N ASN A 464 -6.18 0.67 1.77
CA ASN A 464 -5.34 -0.46 2.18
C ASN A 464 -5.49 -1.67 1.25
N PHE A 465 -6.27 -1.55 0.16
CA PHE A 465 -6.47 -2.58 -0.85
C PHE A 465 -6.95 -3.94 -0.28
N GLY A 466 -7.61 -3.90 0.88
CA GLY A 466 -8.05 -5.09 1.62
C GLY A 466 -6.92 -5.90 2.27
N ARG A 467 -5.75 -5.30 2.53
CA ARG A 467 -4.55 -5.98 3.06
C ARG A 467 -4.42 -5.96 4.58
N GLY A 468 -5.23 -5.18 5.30
CA GLY A 468 -5.18 -5.06 6.76
C GLY A 468 -5.39 -3.61 7.21
N GLY A 469 -5.26 -3.36 8.52
CA GLY A 469 -5.32 -2.01 9.11
C GLY A 469 -6.65 -1.29 9.00
N LEU A 470 -6.65 0.00 9.33
CA LEU A 470 -7.68 0.96 8.93
C LEU A 470 -7.06 1.94 7.95
N GLY A 471 -7.59 1.96 6.72
CA GLY A 471 -7.22 3.01 5.78
C GLY A 471 -7.92 4.34 6.10
N ASN A 472 -7.85 5.26 5.14
CA ASN A 472 -8.35 6.63 5.23
C ASN A 472 -7.48 7.54 6.11
N ASP A 473 -6.19 7.23 6.21
CA ASP A 473 -5.22 7.98 7.01
C ASP A 473 -3.93 8.36 6.26
N PRO A 474 -4.01 8.94 5.04
CA PRO A 474 -2.82 9.51 4.42
C PRO A 474 -2.22 10.60 5.32
N VAL A 475 -0.89 10.74 5.31
CA VAL A 475 -0.22 11.84 6.01
C VAL A 475 -0.58 13.16 5.34
N LEU A 476 -1.09 14.11 6.12
CA LEU A 476 -1.25 15.50 5.72
C LEU A 476 0.10 16.19 5.89
N ALA A 477 0.68 16.68 4.80
CA ALA A 477 2.04 17.21 4.81
C ALA A 477 2.04 18.70 4.48
N ASP A 478 2.37 19.50 5.49
CA ASP A 478 2.24 20.95 5.47
C ASP A 478 3.65 21.56 5.34
N ALA A 479 3.95 22.01 4.14
CA ALA A 479 5.18 22.71 3.83
C ALA A 479 5.06 24.17 4.26
N GLN A 480 6.15 24.73 4.77
CA GLN A 480 6.24 26.11 5.25
C GLN A 480 5.06 26.52 6.15
N ASP A 481 4.67 25.65 7.07
CA ASP A 481 3.54 25.87 7.96
C ASP A 481 3.75 27.13 8.82
N GLY A 482 2.72 27.98 8.88
CA GLY A 482 2.78 29.31 9.50
C GLY A 482 2.64 29.34 11.01
N SER A 483 2.46 28.18 11.67
CA SER A 483 2.23 28.11 13.11
C SER A 483 3.50 28.34 13.94
N GLY A 484 4.69 28.31 13.32
CA GLY A 484 5.95 28.51 14.01
C GLY A 484 7.16 28.74 13.10
N PHE A 485 8.32 28.88 13.76
CA PHE A 485 9.65 28.93 13.13
C PHE A 485 10.61 28.04 13.94
N ASN A 486 11.71 27.64 13.30
CA ASN A 486 12.83 26.90 13.89
C ASN A 486 12.45 25.58 14.57
N ASN A 487 11.50 24.88 13.98
CA ASN A 487 11.10 23.56 14.44
C ASN A 487 10.46 22.79 13.28
N ALA A 488 10.07 21.57 13.55
CA ALA A 488 9.06 20.84 12.79
C ALA A 488 8.24 20.04 13.82
N ASN A 489 7.14 19.42 13.39
CA ASN A 489 6.51 18.41 14.21
C ASN A 489 5.74 17.39 13.38
N PHE A 490 5.50 16.23 13.99
CA PHE A 490 4.50 15.28 13.57
C PHE A 490 3.41 15.18 14.63
N THR A 491 2.16 15.44 14.25
CA THR A 491 0.98 15.16 15.07
C THR A 491 0.46 13.77 14.71
N PRO A 492 0.78 12.75 15.51
CA PRO A 492 0.34 11.39 15.23
C PRO A 492 -1.13 11.19 15.61
N THR A 493 -1.72 10.18 15.00
CA THR A 493 -3.12 9.79 15.16
C THR A 493 -3.23 8.27 15.21
N ASP A 494 -4.38 7.78 15.69
CA ASP A 494 -4.70 6.36 15.63
C ASP A 494 -4.81 5.88 14.17
N ASP A 495 -4.62 4.58 13.96
CA ASP A 495 -4.88 3.87 12.70
C ASP A 495 -6.28 4.24 12.15
N GLY A 496 -6.34 4.72 10.91
CA GLY A 496 -7.58 5.15 10.25
C GLY A 496 -7.92 6.64 10.34
N ASP A 497 -7.18 7.42 11.12
CA ASP A 497 -7.24 8.88 11.13
C ASP A 497 -5.93 9.46 10.57
N SER A 498 -6.01 10.43 9.65
CA SER A 498 -4.83 11.06 9.03
C SER A 498 -3.95 11.78 10.07
N PRO A 499 -2.65 11.44 10.17
CA PRO A 499 -1.70 12.24 10.92
C PRO A 499 -1.26 13.46 10.11
N ARG A 500 -0.53 14.37 10.76
CA ARG A 500 -0.02 15.60 10.13
C ARG A 500 1.47 15.75 10.38
N ILE A 501 2.23 16.06 9.33
CA ILE A 501 3.63 16.50 9.42
C ILE A 501 3.66 17.98 9.04
N GLN A 502 4.26 18.81 9.89
CA GLN A 502 4.34 20.26 9.69
C GLN A 502 5.80 20.68 9.68
N MET A 503 6.24 21.23 8.56
CA MET A 503 7.60 21.71 8.36
C MET A 503 7.61 23.24 8.45
N TYR A 504 8.52 23.80 9.24
CA TYR A 504 8.60 25.26 9.41
C TYR A 504 9.81 25.85 8.72
N LEU A 505 9.74 27.17 8.53
CA LEU A 505 10.90 27.97 8.20
C LEU A 505 11.80 28.17 9.43
N PHE A 506 13.09 28.35 9.19
CA PHE A 506 14.10 28.64 10.22
C PHE A 506 14.58 30.07 10.06
N ASP A 507 14.45 30.88 11.12
CA ASP A 507 14.62 32.34 11.12
C ASP A 507 16.11 32.78 11.17
N GLY A 508 16.94 32.14 10.37
CA GLY A 508 18.37 32.41 10.29
C GLY A 508 19.06 31.43 9.33
N PRO A 509 20.10 31.85 8.59
CA PRO A 509 20.57 33.22 8.37
C PRO A 509 19.56 34.06 7.54
N THR A 510 19.99 35.13 6.87
CA THR A 510 19.17 35.86 5.89
C THR A 510 19.64 35.50 4.47
N PRO A 511 18.76 35.00 3.58
CA PRO A 511 17.34 34.63 3.83
C PRO A 511 17.20 33.45 4.79
N HIS A 512 15.99 33.29 5.35
CA HIS A 512 15.62 32.15 6.19
C HIS A 512 15.90 30.82 5.48
N ARG A 513 16.14 29.77 6.26
CA ARG A 513 16.20 28.39 5.73
C ARG A 513 14.82 27.77 5.75
N ASP A 514 14.60 26.85 4.85
CA ASP A 514 13.34 26.15 4.70
C ASP A 514 13.53 24.69 5.15
N GLY A 515 12.78 24.30 6.19
CA GLY A 515 12.86 22.98 6.80
C GLY A 515 12.43 21.86 5.85
N ASP A 516 11.60 22.16 4.84
CA ASP A 516 11.17 21.21 3.83
C ASP A 516 12.33 20.62 3.01
N PHE A 517 13.48 21.29 2.99
CA PHE A 517 14.70 20.85 2.30
C PHE A 517 15.76 20.27 3.23
N ASP A 518 15.49 20.09 4.52
CA ASP A 518 16.37 19.30 5.40
C ASP A 518 15.79 17.89 5.54
N THR A 519 16.23 17.00 4.67
CA THR A 519 15.71 15.63 4.57
C THR A 519 15.75 14.90 5.90
N GLU A 520 16.79 15.09 6.70
CA GLU A 520 16.90 14.43 7.99
C GLU A 520 15.79 14.85 8.95
N VAL A 521 15.41 16.14 8.95
CA VAL A 521 14.29 16.63 9.75
C VAL A 521 12.97 16.05 9.25
N VAL A 522 12.74 16.00 7.93
CA VAL A 522 11.51 15.39 7.37
C VAL A 522 11.37 13.92 7.76
N LEU A 523 12.46 13.14 7.66
CA LEU A 523 12.45 11.73 8.03
C LEU A 523 12.32 11.52 9.55
N HIS A 524 12.93 12.40 10.35
CA HIS A 524 12.77 12.43 11.81
C HIS A 524 11.29 12.58 12.19
N GLU A 525 10.62 13.59 11.64
CA GLU A 525 9.21 13.83 11.93
C GLU A 525 8.34 12.64 11.49
N TYR A 526 8.55 12.11 10.28
CA TYR A 526 7.79 10.95 9.83
C TYR A 526 7.96 9.72 10.76
N ALA A 527 9.16 9.54 11.33
CA ALA A 527 9.45 8.44 12.25
C ALA A 527 8.74 8.56 13.62
N HIS A 528 8.29 9.76 14.02
CA HIS A 528 7.37 9.89 15.15
C HIS A 528 6.04 9.17 14.87
N GLY A 529 5.50 9.31 13.65
CA GLY A 529 4.31 8.59 13.21
C GLY A 529 4.50 7.07 13.27
N LEU A 530 5.62 6.56 12.75
CA LEU A 530 5.98 5.14 12.82
C LEU A 530 6.01 4.64 14.27
N THR A 531 6.75 5.35 15.13
CA THR A 531 6.93 4.97 16.54
C THR A 531 5.60 4.98 17.27
N TRP A 532 4.76 5.99 17.03
CA TRP A 532 3.43 6.07 17.59
C TRP A 532 2.56 4.85 17.23
N ARG A 533 2.47 4.54 15.93
CA ARG A 533 1.62 3.44 15.44
C ARG A 533 2.07 2.09 16.00
N LEU A 534 3.38 1.84 16.06
CA LEU A 534 3.92 0.54 16.47
C LEU A 534 4.04 0.36 17.99
N VAL A 535 4.39 1.42 18.74
CA VAL A 535 4.65 1.32 20.18
C VAL A 535 3.37 1.61 20.95
N GLY A 536 2.55 0.57 21.10
CA GLY A 536 1.34 0.62 21.95
C GLY A 536 0.29 1.63 21.49
N GLY A 537 0.31 2.08 20.22
CA GLY A 537 -0.55 3.15 19.73
C GLY A 537 -0.28 4.48 20.42
N GLY A 538 0.99 4.79 20.69
CA GLY A 538 1.42 5.99 21.41
C GLY A 538 1.31 5.92 22.92
N TYR A 539 0.67 4.88 23.48
CA TYR A 539 0.49 4.78 24.92
C TYR A 539 1.83 4.61 25.65
N GLY A 540 2.12 5.54 26.56
CA GLY A 540 3.35 5.55 27.36
C GLY A 540 4.52 6.31 26.72
N LEU A 541 4.41 6.77 25.47
CA LEU A 541 5.45 7.60 24.82
C LEU A 541 5.59 9.00 25.43
N TRP A 542 4.75 9.37 26.39
CA TRP A 542 4.78 10.65 27.11
C TRP A 542 5.67 10.62 28.36
N ASP A 543 6.04 9.42 28.84
CA ASP A 543 6.94 9.29 29.97
C ASP A 543 8.35 9.68 29.55
N LEU A 544 9.09 10.41 30.41
CA LEU A 544 10.37 11.04 30.08
C LEU A 544 11.33 10.14 29.28
N GLN A 545 11.51 8.90 29.71
CA GLN A 545 12.41 7.97 29.03
C GLN A 545 11.84 7.44 27.71
N ALA A 546 10.55 7.12 27.67
CA ALA A 546 9.90 6.62 26.46
C ALA A 546 9.79 7.71 25.38
N TYR A 547 9.53 8.95 25.80
CA TYR A 547 9.60 10.13 24.95
C TYR A 547 11.01 10.34 24.39
N GLY A 548 12.04 10.28 25.25
CA GLY A 548 13.44 10.36 24.81
C GLY A 548 13.85 9.24 23.86
N LEU A 549 13.29 8.03 24.01
CA LEU A 549 13.47 6.94 23.05
C LEU A 549 12.77 7.24 21.72
N ALA A 550 11.57 7.84 21.73
CA ALA A 550 10.88 8.25 20.51
C ALA A 550 11.70 9.26 19.69
N GLU A 551 12.22 10.30 20.32
CA GLU A 551 13.15 11.26 19.70
C GLU A 551 14.41 10.56 19.14
N GLY A 552 14.98 9.63 19.91
CA GLY A 552 16.17 8.88 19.50
C GLY A 552 15.92 7.92 18.33
N TRP A 553 14.76 7.25 18.28
CA TRP A 553 14.37 6.43 17.14
C TRP A 553 14.17 7.27 15.88
N SER A 554 13.58 8.46 16.03
CA SER A 554 13.38 9.38 14.90
C SER A 554 14.71 9.81 14.28
N ASP A 555 15.70 10.22 15.09
CA ASP A 555 17.06 10.50 14.60
C ASP A 555 17.72 9.26 13.99
N PHE A 556 17.61 8.10 14.65
CA PHE A 556 18.21 6.86 14.16
C PHE A 556 17.68 6.47 12.78
N TYR A 557 16.36 6.52 12.56
CA TYR A 557 15.78 6.18 11.27
C TYR A 557 16.19 7.17 10.19
N ALA A 558 16.20 8.47 10.48
CA ALA A 558 16.64 9.49 9.52
C ALA A 558 18.09 9.23 9.08
N ILE A 559 19.02 9.10 10.02
CA ILE A 559 20.45 8.87 9.74
C ILE A 559 20.66 7.53 9.02
N ALA A 560 20.05 6.44 9.51
CA ALA A 560 20.27 5.11 8.96
C ALA A 560 19.69 4.95 7.54
N LEU A 561 18.57 5.60 7.25
CA LEU A 561 17.94 5.53 5.93
C LEU A 561 18.62 6.42 4.89
N LEU A 562 19.34 7.46 5.34
CA LEU A 562 20.13 8.35 4.49
C LEU A 562 21.56 7.86 4.24
N SER A 563 22.06 6.94 5.07
CA SER A 563 23.43 6.42 4.93
C SER A 563 23.75 5.85 3.55
N GLU A 564 24.94 6.17 3.06
CA GLU A 564 25.49 5.68 1.80
C GLU A 564 26.51 4.53 2.01
N PRO A 565 26.75 3.65 1.01
CA PRO A 565 27.64 2.50 1.17
C PRO A 565 29.08 2.79 1.59
N ASP A 566 29.57 4.00 1.32
CA ASP A 566 30.95 4.43 1.60
C ASP A 566 31.06 5.26 2.89
N ASP A 567 29.95 5.44 3.62
CA ASP A 567 29.94 6.20 4.87
C ASP A 567 30.72 5.48 5.98
N ASP A 568 31.53 6.25 6.71
CA ASP A 568 32.25 5.74 7.88
C ASP A 568 31.29 5.57 9.07
N VAL A 569 31.07 4.32 9.49
CA VAL A 569 30.24 3.97 10.65
C VAL A 569 30.73 4.58 11.96
N ASP A 570 32.01 4.91 12.06
CA ASP A 570 32.62 5.57 13.23
C ASP A 570 32.65 7.11 13.08
N GLY A 571 32.08 7.63 11.99
CA GLY A 571 32.01 9.04 11.64
C GLY A 571 31.13 9.88 12.56
N ILE A 572 30.91 11.12 12.12
CA ILE A 572 30.05 12.09 12.81
C ILE A 572 28.76 12.23 12.03
N TYR A 573 27.63 11.99 12.67
CA TYR A 573 26.31 12.22 12.08
C TYR A 573 25.54 13.20 12.97
N CYS A 574 24.95 14.22 12.37
CA CYS A 574 24.33 15.30 13.13
C CYS A 574 23.00 15.71 12.51
N SER A 575 21.99 15.87 13.38
CA SER A 575 20.61 16.15 12.99
C SER A 575 20.34 17.61 12.67
N GLY A 576 19.64 17.86 11.56
CA GLY A 576 19.23 19.20 11.14
C GLY A 576 20.41 20.08 10.74
N SER A 577 21.41 19.49 10.08
CA SER A 577 22.65 20.17 9.70
C SER A 577 22.38 21.37 8.81
N TYR A 578 21.47 21.29 7.84
CA TYR A 578 21.16 22.42 6.99
C TYR A 578 20.39 23.48 7.79
N VAL A 579 19.27 23.17 8.43
CA VAL A 579 18.44 24.20 9.08
C VAL A 579 19.09 24.88 10.29
N SER A 580 20.07 24.24 10.94
CA SER A 580 20.69 24.77 12.17
C SER A 580 21.77 25.83 11.94
N PHE A 581 22.23 26.07 10.72
CA PHE A 581 23.22 27.12 10.46
C PHE A 581 22.66 28.51 10.79
N GLY A 582 23.39 29.29 11.58
CA GLY A 582 22.95 30.60 12.05
C GLY A 582 21.95 30.54 13.21
N TYR A 583 21.34 29.38 13.49
CA TYR A 583 20.39 29.22 14.59
C TYR A 583 21.09 29.49 15.93
N ARG A 584 20.66 30.55 16.63
CA ARG A 584 21.30 31.07 17.86
C ARG A 584 22.82 31.30 17.72
N GLY A 585 23.28 31.63 16.51
CA GLY A 585 24.70 31.85 16.20
C GLY A 585 25.53 30.57 16.02
N LEU A 586 24.90 29.39 15.88
CA LEU A 586 25.61 28.16 15.52
C LEU A 586 26.25 28.32 14.13
N GLN A 587 27.53 27.97 14.02
CA GLN A 587 28.25 27.95 12.74
C GLN A 587 28.85 26.58 12.43
N GLU A 588 29.02 25.71 13.43
CA GLU A 588 29.51 24.34 13.28
C GLU A 588 28.37 23.32 13.08
N ASN A 589 27.43 23.65 12.20
CA ASN A 589 26.20 22.91 11.96
C ASN A 589 26.40 21.47 11.48
N TYR A 590 27.46 21.19 10.70
CA TYR A 590 27.82 19.82 10.29
C TYR A 590 28.69 19.04 11.28
N TYR A 591 28.81 19.55 12.50
CA TYR A 591 29.38 18.80 13.62
C TYR A 591 28.34 18.61 14.73
N PHE A 592 27.60 19.66 15.08
CA PHE A 592 26.63 19.59 16.17
C PHE A 592 25.19 19.36 15.72
N GLY A 593 24.81 19.90 14.56
CA GLY A 593 23.41 20.05 14.20
C GLY A 593 22.61 20.69 15.34
N ILE A 594 21.42 20.15 15.61
CA ILE A 594 20.56 20.58 16.71
C ILE A 594 20.73 19.76 18.00
N ARG A 595 21.56 18.71 18.02
CA ARG A 595 21.70 17.82 19.20
C ARG A 595 22.87 18.26 20.09
N ARG A 596 22.94 17.74 21.32
CA ARG A 596 23.97 18.15 22.31
C ARG A 596 25.38 17.75 21.89
N TYR A 597 25.49 16.54 21.37
CA TYR A 597 26.69 15.95 20.77
C TYR A 597 26.24 15.28 19.46
N PRO A 598 27.14 15.14 18.47
CA PRO A 598 26.84 14.31 17.31
C PRO A 598 26.62 12.84 17.68
N TYR A 599 25.99 12.10 16.79
CA TYR A 599 26.01 10.65 16.79
C TYR A 599 27.36 10.17 16.27
N SER A 600 28.02 9.32 17.05
CA SER A 600 29.29 8.67 16.71
C SER A 600 29.51 7.49 17.66
N THR A 601 30.24 6.47 17.19
CA THR A 601 30.70 5.37 18.04
C THR A 601 31.90 5.77 18.92
N ASP A 602 32.57 6.88 18.59
CA ASP A 602 33.69 7.41 19.37
C ASP A 602 33.22 8.23 20.57
N GLN A 603 33.45 7.71 21.77
CA GLN A 603 33.10 8.38 23.03
C GLN A 603 33.87 9.69 23.27
N ALA A 604 34.96 9.95 22.54
CA ALA A 604 35.63 11.25 22.56
C ALA A 604 34.84 12.33 21.80
N ARG A 605 33.82 11.95 21.03
CA ARG A 605 32.92 12.84 20.28
C ARG A 605 31.49 12.79 20.79
N SER A 606 30.99 11.60 21.13
CA SER A 606 29.65 11.37 21.68
C SER A 606 29.74 10.63 23.03
N PRO A 607 29.90 11.34 24.15
CA PRO A 607 30.22 10.72 25.43
C PRO A 607 28.99 10.24 26.22
N LEU A 608 27.78 10.48 25.71
CA LEU A 608 26.55 10.21 26.44
C LEU A 608 26.37 8.72 26.71
N SER A 609 25.88 8.43 27.91
CA SER A 609 25.58 7.08 28.40
C SER A 609 24.23 7.06 29.10
N TYR A 610 23.75 5.88 29.47
CA TYR A 610 22.45 5.74 30.12
C TYR A 610 22.32 6.53 31.43
N ARG A 611 23.42 6.82 32.14
CA ARG A 611 23.36 7.65 33.36
C ARG A 611 22.98 9.10 33.09
N ASP A 612 23.24 9.59 31.87
CA ASP A 612 23.05 11.01 31.52
C ASP A 612 21.58 11.38 31.30
N ILE A 613 20.67 10.39 31.36
CA ILE A 613 19.22 10.63 31.42
C ILE A 613 18.75 11.00 32.84
N ASP A 614 19.53 10.68 33.88
CA ASP A 614 19.24 11.05 35.27
C ASP A 614 19.93 12.39 35.58
N PRO A 615 19.16 13.47 35.85
CA PRO A 615 19.74 14.77 36.20
C PRO A 615 20.65 14.74 37.44
N LYS A 616 20.60 13.69 38.26
CA LYS A 616 21.49 13.51 39.42
C LYS A 616 22.79 12.77 39.10
N GLN A 617 22.92 12.18 37.92
CA GLN A 617 24.06 11.36 37.51
C GLN A 617 24.74 11.83 36.21
N ILE A 618 24.14 12.82 35.53
CA ILE A 618 24.69 13.45 34.33
C ILE A 618 26.11 13.98 34.55
N SER A 619 26.96 13.83 33.55
CA SER A 619 28.37 14.26 33.59
C SER A 619 28.66 15.44 32.65
N ALA A 620 29.59 16.32 33.04
CA ALA A 620 29.98 17.51 32.26
C ALA A 620 30.95 17.25 31.10
N TYR A 621 31.55 16.05 31.02
CA TYR A 621 32.49 15.62 29.96
C TYR A 621 33.51 16.70 29.52
N PRO A 622 34.37 17.18 30.43
CA PRO A 622 35.27 18.29 30.14
C PRO A 622 36.24 17.96 29.01
N GLY A 623 36.41 18.91 28.08
CA GLY A 623 37.29 18.77 26.92
C GLY A 623 36.64 18.13 25.69
N ILE A 624 35.40 17.64 25.80
CA ILE A 624 34.62 17.17 24.66
C ILE A 624 33.74 18.33 24.15
N PRO A 625 33.86 18.74 22.88
CA PRO A 625 33.04 19.82 22.33
C PRO A 625 31.54 19.52 22.45
N MET A 626 30.77 20.50 22.93
CA MET A 626 29.31 20.43 23.07
C MET A 626 28.65 21.52 22.22
N SER A 627 27.46 21.23 21.70
CA SER A 627 26.70 22.18 20.90
C SER A 627 26.45 23.50 21.65
N PRO A 628 26.73 24.66 21.02
CA PRO A 628 26.51 25.96 21.64
C PRO A 628 25.03 26.33 21.78
N ILE A 629 24.11 25.56 21.17
CA ILE A 629 22.65 25.69 21.32
C ILE A 629 22.22 25.20 22.70
N HIS A 630 22.82 24.12 23.20
CA HIS A 630 22.44 23.42 24.42
C HIS A 630 23.45 23.66 25.54
N ARG A 631 23.61 24.93 25.94
CA ARG A 631 24.50 25.29 27.05
C ARG A 631 23.88 24.86 28.37
N TYR A 632 24.22 23.66 28.82
CA TYR A 632 23.93 23.20 30.17
C TYR A 632 25.23 22.78 30.85
N ASP A 633 25.47 23.33 32.04
CA ASP A 633 26.57 22.98 32.94
C ASP A 633 25.95 22.21 34.13
N PRO A 634 26.00 20.85 34.13
CA PRO A 634 25.37 20.02 35.16
C PRO A 634 25.96 20.17 36.56
#